data_AF-A0A7L9UP40-F1
#
_entry.id   AF-A0A7L9UP40-F1
#
_cell.length_a   1.000
_cell.length_b   1.000
_cell.length_c   1.000
_cell.angle_alpha   90.00
_cell.angle_beta   90.00
_cell.angle_gamma   90.00
#
_symmetry.space_group_name_H-M   'P 1'
#
loop_
_entity.id
_entity.type
_entity.pdbx_description
1 polymer ?
#
loop_
_entity_poly.entity_id
_entity_poly.type
_entity_poly.pdbx_seq_one_letter_code
_entity_poly.pdbx_strand_id
1 'polypeptide(L)' 'MSVTIWQRDADDYTFTSVVTAQGRVKVLLTPHARTLDGRENARPRILLDLSPDEVRGLIGVLDVLPDKPS' A
#
# COMPACT_ATOMS: atom_id res chain seq x y z
N MET A 1 12.28 8.63 -19.15
CA MET A 1 11.05 8.06 -18.56
C MET A 1 10.98 8.48 -17.11
N SER A 2 9.83 8.98 -16.63
CA SER A 2 9.65 9.45 -15.26
C SER A 2 8.98 8.36 -14.42
N VAL A 3 9.48 8.17 -13.20
CA VAL A 3 8.92 7.25 -12.21
C VAL A 3 8.47 8.11 -11.03
N THR A 4 7.17 8.10 -10.71
CA THR A 4 6.64 8.86 -9.58
C THR A 4 6.54 7.97 -8.37
N ILE A 5 7.23 8.35 -7.30
CA ILE A 5 7.24 7.64 -6.01
C ILE A 5 6.43 8.46 -5.01
N TRP A 6 5.52 7.79 -4.32
CA TRP A 6 4.72 8.39 -3.25
C TRP A 6 4.96 7.61 -1.96
N GLN A 7 5.07 8.32 -0.84
CA GLN A 7 5.21 7.72 0.48
C GLN A 7 4.19 8.32 1.44
N ARG A 8 3.58 7.48 2.29
CA ARG A 8 2.64 7.90 3.34
C ARG A 8 2.73 6.96 4.55
N ASP A 9 2.56 7.53 5.73
CA ASP A 9 2.42 6.78 6.98
C ASP A 9 0.95 6.43 7.24
N ALA A 10 0.71 5.18 7.67
CA ALA A 10 -0.60 4.63 7.98
C ALA A 10 -0.47 3.59 9.10
N ASP A 11 -1.05 3.90 10.26
CA ASP A 11 -1.01 3.07 11.47
C ASP A 11 0.42 2.56 11.78
N ASP A 12 0.61 1.23 11.84
CA ASP A 12 1.88 0.55 12.13
C ASP A 12 2.85 0.46 10.93
N TYR A 13 2.54 1.15 9.83
CA TYR A 13 3.27 1.00 8.57
C TYR A 13 3.56 2.34 7.91
N THR A 14 4.64 2.35 7.14
CA THR A 14 4.84 3.28 6.03
C THR A 14 4.61 2.52 4.75
N PHE A 15 3.84 3.07 3.81
CA PHE A 15 3.76 2.52 2.46
C PHE A 15 4.44 3.44 1.44
N THR A 16 5.14 2.82 0.50
CA THR A 16 5.74 3.49 -0.66
C THR A 16 5.17 2.86 -1.92
N SER A 17 4.64 3.67 -2.82
CA SER A 17 4.08 3.20 -4.09
C SER A 17 4.80 3.78 -5.29
N VAL A 18 4.91 2.99 -6.35
CA VAL A 18 5.48 3.40 -7.62
C VAL A 18 4.66 2.84 -8.80
N VAL A 19 4.47 3.66 -9.83
CA VAL A 19 3.88 3.24 -11.10
C VAL A 19 5.00 3.03 -12.12
N THR A 20 5.09 1.84 -12.70
CA THR A 20 6.09 1.52 -13.72
C THR A 20 5.66 2.05 -15.09
N ALA A 21 6.61 2.12 -16.03
CA ALA A 21 6.32 2.53 -17.40
C ALA A 21 5.29 1.63 -18.11
N GLN A 22 5.15 0.38 -17.67
CA GLN A 22 4.17 -0.58 -18.18
C GLN A 22 2.80 -0.46 -17.50
N GLY A 23 2.60 0.54 -16.64
CA GLY A 23 1.35 0.76 -15.92
C GLY A 23 1.12 -0.18 -14.72
N ARG A 24 2.13 -0.96 -14.32
CA ARG A 24 2.05 -1.78 -13.09
C ARG A 24 2.19 -0.89 -11.86
N VAL A 25 1.47 -1.22 -10.80
CA VAL A 25 1.57 -0.54 -9.51
C VAL A 25 2.29 -1.43 -8.54
N LYS A 26 3.43 -0.96 -8.00
CA LYS A 26 4.11 -1.66 -6.91
C LYS A 26 3.89 -0.89 -5.61
N VAL A 27 3.52 -1.60 -4.55
CA VAL A 27 3.32 -1.04 -3.21
C VAL A 27 4.19 -1.81 -2.22
N LEU A 28 5.13 -1.11 -1.59
CA LEU A 28 5.95 -1.64 -0.49
C LEU A 28 5.36 -1.16 0.83
N LEU A 29 4.91 -2.10 1.65
CA LEU A 29 4.50 -1.86 3.04
C LEU A 29 5.69 -2.18 3.94
N THR A 30 6.19 -1.18 4.65
CA THR A 30 7.28 -1.30 5.61
C THR A 30 6.72 -1.12 7.01
N PRO A 31 6.77 -2.14 7.89
CA PRO A 31 6.37 -1.98 9.27
C PRO A 31 7.31 -1.03 9.99
N HIS A 32 6.76 -0.16 10.83
CA HIS A 32 7.56 0.62 11.78
C HIS A 32 8.18 -0.31 12.82
N ALA A 33 9.32 0.06 13.41
CA ALA A 33 9.97 -0.78 14.43
C ALA A 33 9.08 -1.03 15.66
N ARG A 34 8.16 -0.11 15.95
CA ARG A 34 7.15 -0.24 17.00
C ARG A 34 5.75 0.01 16.42
N THR A 35 4.79 -0.72 16.93
CA THR A 35 3.36 -0.52 16.69
C THR A 35 2.86 0.74 17.43
N LEU A 36 1.66 1.21 17.08
CA LEU A 36 0.95 2.30 17.77
C LEU A 36 0.80 2.05 19.28
N ASP A 37 0.63 0.78 19.67
CA ASP A 37 0.54 0.37 21.08
C ASP A 37 1.92 0.24 21.77
N GLY A 38 3.00 0.64 21.10
CA GLY A 38 4.35 0.67 21.64
C GLY A 38 5.08 -0.68 21.66
N ARG A 39 4.46 -1.75 21.18
CA ARG A 39 5.08 -3.08 21.08
C ARG A 39 6.03 -3.15 19.90
N GLU A 40 7.08 -3.96 20.02
CA GLU A 40 7.96 -4.28 18.91
C GLU A 40 7.16 -4.91 17.76
N ASN A 41 7.41 -4.45 16.54
CA ASN A 41 6.69 -4.90 15.36
C ASN A 41 7.56 -5.90 14.59
N ALA A 42 7.27 -7.18 14.76
CA ALA A 42 8.01 -8.28 14.12
C ALA A 42 7.48 -8.65 12.72
N ARG A 43 6.55 -7.85 12.16
CA ARG A 43 5.95 -8.17 10.86
C ARG A 43 6.98 -7.98 9.74
N PRO A 44 6.92 -8.78 8.66
CA PRO A 44 7.80 -8.60 7.52
C PRO A 44 7.36 -7.42 6.64
N ARG A 45 8.27 -6.95 5.77
CA ARG A 45 7.90 -6.07 4.67
C ARG A 45 7.06 -6.84 3.65
N ILE A 46 6.06 -6.17 3.07
CA ILE A 46 5.19 -6.76 2.05
C ILE A 46 5.34 -5.96 0.76
N LEU A 47 5.61 -6.65 -0.34
CA LEU A 47 5.63 -6.05 -1.68
C LEU A 47 4.45 -6.59 -2.48
N LEU A 48 3.55 -5.68 -2.86
CA LEU A 48 2.48 -5.96 -3.82
C LEU A 48 2.95 -5.49 -5.20
N ASP A 49 2.76 -6.33 -6.22
CA ASP A 49 3.06 -6.01 -7.62
C ASP A 49 1.82 -6.28 -8.46
N LEU A 50 1.04 -5.22 -8.69
CA LEU A 50 -0.28 -5.29 -9.28
C LEU A 50 -0.23 -4.91 -10.75
N SER A 51 -0.85 -5.76 -11.58
CA SER A 51 -1.16 -5.45 -12.97
C SER A 51 -2.26 -4.37 -13.07
N PRO A 52 -2.39 -3.69 -14.21
CA PRO A 52 -3.47 -2.74 -14.43
C PRO A 52 -4.88 -3.32 -14.17
N ASP A 53 -5.11 -4.59 -14.51
CA ASP A 53 -6.41 -5.23 -14.32
C ASP A 53 -6.69 -5.56 -12.84
N GLU A 54 -5.67 -5.98 -12.09
CA GLU A 54 -5.79 -6.16 -10.64
C GLU A 54 -6.06 -4.83 -9.92
N VAL A 55 -5.43 -3.73 -10.38
CA VAL A 55 -5.71 -2.39 -9.85
C VAL A 55 -7.16 -1.98 -10.11
N ARG A 56 -7.66 -2.20 -11.33
CA ARG A 56 -9.07 -1.92 -11.66
C ARG A 56 -10.03 -2.77 -10.84
N GLY A 57 -9.72 -4.06 -10.67
CA GLY A 57 -10.48 -4.97 -9.81
C GLY A 57 -10.52 -4.50 -8.37
N LEU A 58 -9.37 -4.08 -7.81
CA LEU A 58 -9.27 -3.55 -6.46
C LEU A 58 -10.10 -2.28 -6.28
N ILE A 59 -10.00 -1.32 -7.20
CA ILE A 59 -10.82 -0.09 -7.17
C ILE A 59 -12.31 -0.46 -7.22
N GLY A 60 -12.70 -1.38 -8.11
CA GLY A 60 -14.07 -1.84 -8.23
C GLY A 60 -14.59 -2.46 -6.93
N VAL A 61 -13.77 -3.25 -6.22
CA VAL A 61 -14.14 -3.82 -4.91
C VAL A 61 -14.24 -2.73 -3.83
N LEU A 62 -13.27 -1.81 -3.77
CA LEU A 62 -13.26 -0.74 -2.77
C LEU A 62 -14.46 0.20 -2.90
N ASP A 63 -14.95 0.46 -4.11
CA ASP A 63 -16.12 1.31 -4.39
C ASP A 63 -17.43 0.72 -3.82
N VAL A 64 -17.50 -0.60 -3.66
CA VAL A 64 -18.69 -1.29 -3.09
C VAL A 64 -18.56 -1.54 -1.59
N LEU A 65 -17.37 -1.40 -1.01
CA LEU A 65 -17.17 -1.61 0.42
C LEU A 65 -17.68 -0.37 1.17
N PRO A 66 -18.52 -0.55 2.21
CA PRO A 66 -19.00 0.58 2.98
C PRO A 66 -17.82 1.29 3.63
N ASP A 67 -17.80 2.62 3.56
CA ASP A 67 -16.88 3.42 4.36
C ASP A 67 -17.02 3.01 5.83
N LYS A 68 -15.88 2.87 6.53
CA LYS A 68 -15.93 2.60 7.98
C LYS A 68 -16.75 3.71 8.65
N PRO A 69 -17.61 3.37 9.62
CA PRO A 69 -18.28 4.40 10.41
C PRO A 69 -17.21 5.27 11.09
N SER A 70 -17.33 6.57 10.88
CA SER A 70 -16.51 7.64 11.45
C SER A 70 -16.51 7.64 12.97
#